data_AF-A0AAU0MMW7-F1
#
_entry.id   AF-A0AAU0MMW7-F1
#
_cell.length_a   1.000
_cell.length_b   1.000
_cell.length_c   1.000
_cell.angle_alpha   90.00
_cell.angle_beta   90.00
_cell.angle_gamma   90.00
#
_symmetry.space_group_name_H-M   'P 1'
#
loop_
_entity.id
_entity.type
_entity.pdbx_description
1 polymer ?
#
loop_
_entity_poly.entity_id
_entity_poly.type
_entity_poly.pdbx_seq_one_letter_code
_entity_poly.pdbx_strand_id
1 'polypeptide(L)'
;MLRLIVLCAGVICLWALINGQANAEVQRHCSGYYYMDLVQENGKPVQRGNGFNFGDYSAVGSCGNTVKNRCRERARNKLRACYRDHWKARWDRTRPISCTQSKGVKRYALNDLKKQMETMVCCDGENRGRSSTVVDLYGVTHGDNGCGAKIVRKTFKNVSDLRTQTLLSEGYKMDCTDIRKKYCPGMLPKRAN
;
A
#
# COMPACT_ATOMS: atom_id res chain seq x y z
N MET A 1 -81.46 -36.19 1.88
CA MET A 1 -80.39 -35.52 1.11
C MET A 1 -79.11 -35.63 1.93
N LEU A 2 -78.21 -36.52 1.50
CA LEU A 2 -77.04 -37.00 2.23
C LEU A 2 -75.79 -36.21 1.81
N ARG A 3 -74.91 -35.91 2.78
CA ARG A 3 -73.61 -35.26 2.65
C ARG A 3 -72.60 -36.09 1.84
N LEU A 4 -71.65 -35.45 1.15
CA LEU A 4 -70.24 -35.86 1.19
C LEU A 4 -69.27 -34.73 0.82
N ILE A 5 -68.16 -34.71 1.54
CA ILE A 5 -67.03 -33.77 1.60
C ILE A 5 -65.87 -34.39 0.76
N VAL A 6 -64.86 -33.60 0.37
CA VAL A 6 -63.39 -33.89 0.52
C VAL A 6 -62.51 -33.65 -0.72
N LEU A 7 -61.62 -32.64 -0.55
CA LEU A 7 -60.19 -32.49 -0.88
C LEU A 7 -59.61 -32.97 -2.22
N CYS A 8 -58.90 -32.05 -2.89
CA CYS A 8 -57.57 -32.34 -3.45
C CYS A 8 -56.73 -31.04 -3.51
N ALA A 9 -56.32 -30.57 -2.34
CA ALA A 9 -55.13 -29.75 -2.20
C ALA A 9 -53.92 -30.70 -2.19
N GLY A 10 -52.99 -30.58 -3.12
CA GLY A 10 -51.74 -31.33 -3.05
C GLY A 10 -51.10 -31.68 -4.39
N VAL A 11 -50.76 -30.69 -5.20
CA VAL A 11 -49.78 -30.88 -6.28
C VAL A 11 -48.53 -30.06 -5.98
N ILE A 12 -47.66 -30.66 -5.17
CA ILE A 12 -46.21 -30.76 -5.38
C ILE A 12 -45.52 -29.41 -5.73
N CYS A 13 -45.46 -28.49 -4.76
CA CYS A 13 -44.32 -27.60 -4.62
C CYS A 13 -43.21 -28.31 -3.82
N LEU A 14 -42.69 -29.41 -4.38
CA LEU A 14 -41.58 -30.17 -3.80
C LEU A 14 -40.43 -30.28 -4.81
N TRP A 15 -40.01 -29.13 -5.34
CA TRP A 15 -38.70 -29.02 -5.99
C TRP A 15 -37.82 -28.12 -5.14
N ALA A 16 -37.08 -28.83 -4.28
CA ALA A 16 -35.70 -28.54 -3.95
C ALA A 16 -35.42 -27.10 -3.50
N LEU A 17 -35.63 -26.90 -2.20
CA LEU A 17 -34.70 -26.15 -1.35
C LEU A 17 -33.29 -26.79 -1.50
N ILE A 18 -32.63 -26.53 -2.64
CA ILE A 18 -31.19 -26.64 -2.74
C ILE A 18 -30.68 -25.49 -1.89
N ASN A 19 -30.52 -25.76 -0.61
CA ASN A 19 -29.72 -24.95 0.30
C ASN A 19 -28.29 -25.00 -0.23
N GLY A 20 -28.01 -24.21 -1.27
CA GLY A 20 -26.67 -23.79 -1.59
C GLY A 20 -26.18 -23.09 -0.33
N GLN A 21 -25.37 -23.77 0.47
CA GLN A 21 -24.58 -23.12 1.49
C GLN A 21 -23.70 -22.12 0.74
N ALA A 22 -24.18 -20.89 0.63
CA ALA A 22 -23.38 -19.74 0.27
C ALA A 22 -22.26 -19.72 1.31
N ASN A 23 -21.11 -20.30 0.94
CA ASN A 23 -19.87 -20.16 1.67
C ASN A 23 -19.57 -18.67 1.66
N ALA A 24 -20.09 -17.95 2.65
CA ALA A 24 -19.94 -16.50 2.77
C ALA A 24 -18.47 -16.15 2.56
N GLU A 25 -18.18 -15.40 1.51
CA GLU A 25 -16.81 -15.02 1.20
C GLU A 25 -16.37 -14.01 2.27
N VAL A 26 -15.43 -14.40 3.12
CA VAL A 26 -14.91 -13.49 4.13
C VAL A 26 -13.92 -12.55 3.45
N GLN A 27 -14.13 -11.25 3.65
CA GLN A 27 -13.18 -10.24 3.21
C GLN A 27 -12.37 -9.73 4.41
N ARG A 28 -11.05 -9.64 4.23
CA ARG A 28 -10.14 -9.01 5.20
C ARG A 28 -9.25 -8.00 4.52
N HIS A 29 -8.85 -7.01 5.31
CA HIS A 29 -8.13 -5.84 4.85
C HIS A 29 -6.73 -5.81 5.43
N CYS A 30 -5.78 -5.33 4.63
CA CYS A 30 -4.49 -4.85 5.12
C CYS A 30 -4.29 -3.43 4.62
N SER A 31 -3.59 -2.63 5.40
CA SER A 31 -3.19 -1.27 5.04
C SER A 31 -1.73 -1.26 4.64
N GLY A 32 -1.34 -0.24 3.88
CA GLY A 32 0.04 -0.07 3.50
C GLY A 32 0.39 1.33 3.07
N TYR A 33 1.69 1.62 3.12
CA TYR A 33 2.29 2.89 2.74
C TYR A 33 3.72 2.69 2.24
N TYR A 34 4.31 3.72 1.63
CA TYR A 34 5.73 3.76 1.31
C TYR A 34 6.51 4.41 2.45
N TYR A 35 7.69 3.88 2.73
CA TYR A 35 8.62 4.45 3.70
C TYR A 35 9.99 4.64 3.07
N MET A 36 10.56 5.83 3.22
CA MET A 36 11.92 6.15 2.79
C MET A 36 12.81 6.33 4.01
N ASP A 37 13.81 5.48 4.17
CA ASP A 37 14.82 5.65 5.21
C ASP A 37 15.97 6.49 4.65
N LEU A 38 16.34 7.55 5.36
CA LEU A 38 17.45 8.42 4.96
C LEU A 38 18.77 7.73 5.31
N VAL A 39 19.62 7.52 4.31
CA VAL A 39 20.92 6.84 4.49
C VAL A 39 22.06 7.85 4.46
N GLN A 40 22.01 8.80 3.53
CA GLN A 40 23.00 9.87 3.43
C GLN A 40 22.37 11.22 3.08
N GLU A 41 23.01 12.28 3.54
CA GLU A 41 22.72 13.66 3.19
C GLU A 41 24.03 14.38 2.86
N ASN A 42 24.10 15.04 1.70
CA ASN A 42 25.27 15.78 1.24
C ASN A 42 26.56 14.95 1.27
N GLY A 43 26.45 13.66 0.91
CA GLY A 43 27.56 12.69 0.92
C GLY A 43 27.96 12.16 2.31
N LYS A 44 27.28 12.59 3.39
CA LYS A 44 27.56 12.14 4.75
C LYS A 44 26.48 11.14 5.21
N PRO A 45 26.84 10.04 5.89
CA PRO A 45 25.86 9.15 6.47
C PRO A 45 25.05 9.85 7.55
N VAL A 46 23.77 9.50 7.68
CA VAL A 46 22.88 10.00 8.73
C VAL A 46 22.39 8.86 9.63
N GLN A 47 21.82 9.21 10.78
CA GLN A 47 21.18 8.23 11.65
C GLN A 47 19.94 7.63 10.97
N ARG A 48 19.97 6.31 10.75
CA ARG A 48 18.88 5.55 10.15
C ARG A 48 17.67 5.44 11.08
N GLY A 49 16.49 5.26 10.50
CA GLY A 49 15.22 5.13 11.21
C GLY A 49 14.38 6.42 11.25
N ASN A 50 14.99 7.55 10.89
CA ASN A 50 14.31 8.82 10.70
C ASN A 50 14.04 9.01 9.21
N GLY A 51 12.82 8.65 8.81
CA GLY A 51 12.44 8.53 7.41
C GLY A 51 11.08 9.12 7.13
N PHE A 52 10.72 9.18 5.85
CA PHE A 52 9.49 9.77 5.38
C PHE A 52 8.47 8.68 5.05
N ASN A 53 7.23 8.84 5.50
CA ASN A 53 6.13 7.96 5.12
C ASN A 53 5.17 8.68 4.16
N PHE A 54 4.62 7.95 3.19
CA PHE A 54 3.65 8.52 2.26
C PHE A 54 2.80 7.49 1.53
N GLY A 55 1.69 7.97 0.98
CA GLY A 55 0.77 7.17 0.18
C GLY A 55 0.10 6.09 1.01
N ASP A 56 -0.83 6.46 1.89
CA ASP A 56 -1.64 5.49 2.63
C ASP A 56 -2.73 4.89 1.74
N TYR A 57 -2.84 3.57 1.74
CA TYR A 57 -3.88 2.84 1.02
C TYR A 57 -4.13 1.48 1.65
N SER A 58 -5.05 0.72 1.07
CA SER A 58 -5.44 -0.60 1.59
C SER A 58 -5.62 -1.60 0.47
N ALA A 59 -5.62 -2.88 0.81
CA ALA A 59 -6.03 -3.93 -0.10
C ALA A 59 -7.00 -4.89 0.58
N VAL A 60 -7.84 -5.53 -0.24
CA VAL A 60 -8.81 -6.53 0.19
C VAL A 60 -8.39 -7.89 -0.35
N GLY A 61 -8.32 -8.85 0.54
CA GLY A 61 -8.15 -10.25 0.20
C GLY A 61 -9.39 -11.02 0.61
N SER A 62 -9.81 -11.91 -0.28
CA SER A 62 -10.99 -12.73 -0.08
C SER A 62 -10.63 -14.22 -0.05
N CYS A 63 -11.37 -14.98 0.75
CA CYS A 63 -11.17 -16.41 0.96
C CYS A 63 -12.44 -17.04 1.56
N GLY A 64 -12.50 -18.37 1.56
CA GLY A 64 -13.58 -19.11 2.22
C GLY A 64 -13.61 -18.89 3.74
N ASN A 65 -14.77 -19.17 4.35
CA ASN A 65 -15.11 -18.85 5.74
C ASN A 65 -14.07 -19.25 6.80
N THR A 66 -13.36 -20.36 6.59
CA THR A 66 -12.53 -20.98 7.63
C THR A 66 -11.10 -20.45 7.71
N VAL A 67 -10.65 -19.56 6.80
CA VAL A 67 -9.22 -19.22 6.67
C VAL A 67 -8.90 -17.73 6.71
N LYS A 68 -9.37 -17.03 7.74
CA LYS A 68 -9.25 -15.55 7.89
C LYS A 68 -7.82 -15.01 7.70
N ASN A 69 -6.78 -15.72 8.14
CA ASN A 69 -5.39 -15.28 7.96
C ASN A 69 -4.93 -15.36 6.49
N ARG A 70 -5.39 -16.36 5.73
CA ARG A 70 -5.12 -16.47 4.29
C ARG A 70 -5.74 -15.31 3.51
N CYS A 71 -6.92 -14.83 3.90
CA CYS A 71 -7.49 -13.61 3.33
C CYS A 71 -6.54 -12.40 3.52
N ARG A 72 -6.00 -12.22 4.73
CA ARG A 72 -5.07 -11.12 5.02
C ARG A 72 -3.75 -11.26 4.28
N GLU A 73 -3.22 -12.48 4.17
CA GLU A 73 -2.03 -12.74 3.34
C GLU A 73 -2.27 -12.39 1.88
N ARG A 74 -3.43 -12.71 1.31
CA ARG A 74 -3.82 -12.31 -0.05
C ARG A 74 -3.90 -10.79 -0.18
N ALA A 75 -4.48 -10.09 0.79
CA ALA A 75 -4.52 -8.63 0.82
C ALA A 75 -3.10 -8.04 0.85
N ARG A 76 -2.23 -8.56 1.74
CA ARG A 76 -0.82 -8.17 1.83
C ARG A 76 -0.07 -8.42 0.53
N ASN A 77 -0.29 -9.55 -0.13
CA ASN A 77 0.37 -9.88 -1.39
C ASN A 77 -0.05 -8.94 -2.52
N LYS A 78 -1.30 -8.47 -2.55
CA LYS A 78 -1.76 -7.43 -3.49
C LYS A 78 -1.03 -6.10 -3.25
N LEU A 79 -0.88 -5.66 -2.00
CA LEU A 79 -0.08 -4.48 -1.67
C LEU A 79 1.37 -4.65 -2.14
N ARG A 80 1.98 -5.80 -1.85
CA ARG A 80 3.36 -6.12 -2.28
C ARG A 80 3.56 -6.17 -3.79
N ALA A 81 2.56 -6.65 -4.53
CA ALA A 81 2.56 -6.57 -5.99
C ALA A 81 2.53 -5.11 -6.46
N CYS A 82 1.59 -4.32 -5.93
CA CYS A 82 1.49 -2.88 -6.25
C CYS A 82 2.80 -2.12 -5.98
N TYR A 83 3.45 -2.32 -4.81
CA TYR A 83 4.73 -1.67 -4.50
C TYR A 83 5.79 -1.96 -5.56
N ARG A 84 5.98 -3.24 -5.89
CA ARG A 84 7.04 -3.69 -6.82
C ARG A 84 6.78 -3.19 -8.23
N ASP A 85 5.53 -3.31 -8.69
CA ASP A 85 5.17 -2.90 -10.03
C ASP A 85 5.26 -1.39 -10.21
N HIS A 86 4.83 -0.61 -9.22
CA HIS A 86 4.88 0.86 -9.34
C HIS A 86 6.32 1.35 -9.23
N TRP A 87 7.14 0.71 -8.39
CA TRP A 87 8.57 1.00 -8.39
C TRP A 87 9.23 0.65 -9.72
N LYS A 88 8.85 -0.48 -10.35
CA LYS A 88 9.35 -0.85 -11.68
C LYS A 88 8.94 0.18 -12.74
N ALA A 89 7.69 0.61 -12.73
CA ALA A 89 7.11 1.59 -13.68
C ALA A 89 7.43 3.06 -13.34
N ARG A 90 8.28 3.33 -12.33
CA ARG A 90 8.53 4.68 -11.81
C ARG A 90 9.03 5.69 -12.86
N TRP A 91 9.73 5.20 -13.88
CA TRP A 91 10.25 6.02 -14.97
C TRP A 91 9.17 6.47 -15.94
N ASP A 92 8.11 5.65 -16.08
CA ASP A 92 6.96 5.91 -16.93
C ASP A 92 5.97 6.90 -16.27
N ARG A 93 6.16 7.22 -14.98
CA ARG A 93 5.33 8.16 -14.20
C ARG A 93 3.83 7.81 -14.19
N THR A 94 3.53 6.52 -14.26
CA THR A 94 2.15 6.03 -14.29
C THR A 94 1.89 5.02 -13.19
N ARG A 95 0.66 5.03 -12.69
CA ARG A 95 0.16 4.02 -11.77
C ARG A 95 -0.09 2.69 -12.50
N PRO A 96 0.54 1.58 -12.08
CA PRO A 96 0.30 0.28 -12.69
C PRO A 96 -1.07 -0.28 -12.32
N ILE A 97 -1.58 -1.19 -13.15
CA ILE A 97 -2.89 -1.84 -12.96
C ILE A 97 -2.97 -2.59 -11.61
N SER A 98 -1.86 -3.15 -11.13
CA SER A 98 -1.80 -3.84 -9.82
C SER A 98 -2.13 -2.95 -8.62
N CYS A 99 -2.00 -1.63 -8.76
CA CYS A 99 -2.37 -0.65 -7.74
C CYS A 99 -3.82 -0.15 -7.83
N THR A 100 -4.65 -0.75 -8.68
CA THR A 100 -6.04 -0.30 -8.90
C THR A 100 -7.06 -1.10 -8.10
N GLN A 101 -8.27 -0.54 -7.99
CA GLN A 101 -9.39 -1.18 -7.29
C GLN A 101 -9.81 -2.51 -7.92
N SER A 102 -9.68 -2.67 -9.24
CA SER A 102 -9.98 -3.93 -9.92
C SER A 102 -9.05 -5.08 -9.51
N LYS A 103 -7.84 -4.75 -9.04
CA LYS A 103 -6.90 -5.72 -8.44
C LYS A 103 -7.04 -5.84 -6.92
N GLY A 104 -8.02 -5.15 -6.34
CA GLY A 104 -8.35 -5.19 -4.92
C GLY A 104 -7.52 -4.22 -4.07
N VAL A 105 -6.80 -3.27 -4.67
CA VAL A 105 -6.11 -2.18 -3.97
C VAL A 105 -7.02 -0.95 -3.94
N LYS A 106 -7.42 -0.51 -2.75
CA LYS A 106 -8.38 0.57 -2.53
C LYS A 106 -7.67 1.82 -2.03
N ARG A 107 -8.17 2.99 -2.44
CA ARG A 107 -7.69 4.33 -2.03
C ARG A 107 -6.25 4.65 -2.42
N TYR A 108 -5.70 3.98 -3.43
CA TYR A 108 -4.38 4.29 -3.96
C TYR A 108 -4.42 5.55 -4.84
N ALA A 109 -4.04 6.68 -4.26
CA ALA A 109 -4.11 7.99 -4.93
C ALA A 109 -2.85 8.37 -5.72
N LEU A 110 -1.73 7.68 -5.51
CA LEU A 110 -0.46 8.05 -6.16
C LEU A 110 -0.49 7.72 -7.65
N ASN A 111 -0.21 8.70 -8.51
CA ASN A 111 -0.03 8.46 -9.94
C ASN A 111 1.44 8.36 -10.34
N ASP A 112 2.25 9.31 -9.86
CA ASP A 112 3.69 9.38 -10.13
C ASP A 112 4.46 9.14 -8.83
N LEU A 113 4.79 7.87 -8.56
CA LEU A 113 5.53 7.48 -7.36
C LEU A 113 6.88 8.20 -7.26
N LYS A 114 7.61 8.29 -8.38
CA LYS A 114 8.95 8.89 -8.41
C LYS A 114 8.89 10.37 -8.04
N LYS A 115 8.00 11.13 -8.69
CA LYS A 115 7.84 12.55 -8.39
C LYS A 115 7.42 12.77 -6.95
N GLN A 116 6.41 12.04 -6.46
CA GLN A 116 5.96 12.20 -5.07
C GLN A 116 7.10 11.99 -4.07
N MET A 117 7.86 10.92 -4.27
CA MET A 117 9.03 10.56 -3.48
C MET A 117 10.08 11.69 -3.49
N GLU A 118 10.48 12.13 -4.67
CA GLU A 118 11.50 13.17 -4.85
C GLU A 118 11.07 14.52 -4.29
N THR A 119 9.82 14.91 -4.49
CA THR A 119 9.30 16.16 -3.94
C THR A 119 9.21 16.12 -2.41
N MET A 120 8.84 14.98 -1.84
CA MET A 120 8.75 14.86 -0.39
C MET A 120 10.11 15.02 0.30
N VAL A 121 11.18 14.47 -0.30
CA VAL A 121 12.52 14.55 0.30
C VAL A 121 13.20 15.89 0.01
N CYS A 122 13.04 16.46 -1.17
CA CYS A 122 13.82 17.62 -1.60
C CYS A 122 13.07 18.97 -1.53
N CYS A 123 11.74 18.95 -1.53
CA CYS A 123 10.89 20.16 -1.54
C CYS A 123 10.23 20.46 -0.19
N ASP A 124 10.76 19.92 0.91
CA ASP A 124 10.36 20.37 2.25
C ASP A 124 11.19 21.60 2.66
N GLY A 125 10.58 22.54 3.38
CA GLY A 125 11.24 23.75 3.88
C GLY A 125 12.41 23.45 4.81
N GLU A 126 12.29 22.39 5.61
CA GLU A 126 13.33 21.91 6.52
C GLU A 126 14.51 21.30 5.76
N ASN A 127 14.30 20.87 4.51
CA ASN A 127 15.27 20.17 3.68
C ASN A 127 15.97 21.08 2.66
N ARG A 128 15.88 22.41 2.78
CA ARG A 128 16.47 23.38 1.82
C ARG A 128 18.00 23.28 1.69
N GLY A 129 18.71 22.89 2.74
CA GLY A 129 20.18 22.73 2.74
C GLY A 129 20.71 21.45 2.08
N ARG A 130 19.83 20.52 1.71
CA ARG A 130 20.20 19.22 1.13
C ARG A 130 20.52 19.35 -0.35
N SER A 131 21.77 19.30 -0.78
CA SER A 131 22.12 19.29 -2.21
C SER A 131 21.93 17.89 -2.82
N SER A 132 22.25 16.84 -2.07
CA SER A 132 22.12 15.44 -2.49
C SER A 132 21.68 14.56 -1.33
N THR A 133 21.05 13.43 -1.65
CA THR A 133 20.65 12.45 -0.64
C THR A 133 20.57 11.04 -1.21
N VAL A 134 20.73 10.08 -0.31
CA VAL A 134 20.60 8.65 -0.59
C VAL A 134 19.54 8.08 0.34
N VAL A 135 18.55 7.40 -0.21
CA VAL A 135 17.46 6.77 0.55
C VAL A 135 17.32 5.29 0.22
N ASP A 136 16.88 4.52 1.20
CA ASP A 136 16.33 3.18 0.98
C ASP A 136 14.81 3.27 0.95
N LEU A 137 14.17 2.66 -0.05
CA LEU A 137 12.72 2.71 -0.23
C LEU A 137 12.09 1.37 0.13
N TYR A 138 11.06 1.42 0.96
CA TYR A 138 10.31 0.25 1.43
C TYR A 138 8.81 0.39 1.14
N GLY A 139 8.17 -0.72 0.83
CA GLY A 139 6.73 -0.91 0.92
C GLY A 139 6.36 -1.57 2.25
N VAL A 140 5.59 -0.86 3.08
CA VAL A 140 5.23 -1.28 4.43
C VAL A 140 3.77 -1.72 4.48
N THR A 141 3.51 -2.93 4.96
CA THR A 141 2.15 -3.46 5.15
C THR A 141 1.86 -3.66 6.64
N HIS A 142 0.69 -3.22 7.09
CA HIS A 142 0.27 -3.34 8.48
C HIS A 142 -1.21 -3.69 8.63
N GLY A 143 -1.60 -4.10 9.84
CA GLY A 143 -2.96 -4.47 10.21
C GLY A 143 -2.99 -5.64 11.18
N ASP A 144 -4.04 -6.43 11.11
CA ASP A 144 -4.23 -7.64 11.91
C ASP A 144 -3.23 -8.76 11.57
N ASN A 145 -3.24 -9.83 12.39
CA ASN A 145 -2.50 -11.07 12.15
C ASN A 145 -2.64 -11.55 10.69
N GLY A 146 -1.53 -11.60 9.95
CA GLY A 146 -1.48 -11.96 8.51
C GLY A 146 -1.21 -10.77 7.58
N CYS A 147 -1.36 -9.53 8.05
CA CYS A 147 -1.03 -8.32 7.28
C CYS A 147 0.44 -7.88 7.38
N GLY A 148 1.19 -8.44 8.33
CA GLY A 148 2.55 -8.00 8.65
C GLY A 148 2.63 -7.56 10.10
N ALA A 149 3.54 -6.63 10.39
CA ALA A 149 3.69 -6.12 11.74
C ALA A 149 2.42 -5.38 12.21
N LYS A 150 2.03 -5.56 13.47
CA LYS A 150 0.94 -4.80 14.12
C LYS A 150 1.38 -3.37 14.45
N ILE A 151 1.85 -2.65 13.44
CA ILE A 151 2.49 -1.35 13.62
C ILE A 151 1.73 -0.35 12.75
N VAL A 152 0.92 0.50 13.38
CA VAL A 152 0.32 1.65 12.72
C VAL A 152 1.30 2.82 12.89
N ARG A 153 1.93 3.26 11.80
CA ARG A 153 2.80 4.44 11.70
C ARG A 153 3.84 4.57 12.83
N LYS A 154 4.81 3.67 12.90
CA LYS A 154 6.03 3.92 13.68
C LYS A 154 7.03 4.74 12.86
N THR A 155 7.69 5.68 13.51
CA THR A 155 9.10 5.97 13.23
C THR A 155 9.87 4.68 13.50
N PHE A 156 10.48 4.08 12.49
CA PHE A 156 11.23 2.84 12.67
C PHE A 156 12.46 3.13 13.50
N LYS A 157 12.40 2.88 14.81
CA LYS A 157 13.50 3.21 15.73
C LYS A 157 14.79 2.46 15.38
N ASN A 158 14.67 1.29 14.75
CA ASN A 158 15.78 0.43 14.38
C ASN A 158 15.62 -0.08 12.93
N VAL A 159 16.74 -0.16 12.20
CA VAL A 159 16.79 -0.72 10.83
C VAL A 159 16.34 -2.20 10.80
N SER A 160 16.44 -2.92 11.91
CA SER A 160 15.93 -4.30 12.04
C SER A 160 14.44 -4.40 11.71
N ASP A 161 13.65 -3.40 12.08
CA ASP A 161 12.21 -3.39 11.88
C ASP A 161 11.83 -3.19 10.39
N LEU A 162 12.76 -2.64 9.60
CA LEU A 162 12.63 -2.48 8.15
C LEU A 162 12.94 -3.78 7.40
N ARG A 163 13.74 -4.69 7.96
CA ARG A 163 14.14 -5.95 7.31
C ARG A 163 12.96 -6.87 7.01
N THR A 164 11.86 -6.75 7.76
CA THR A 164 10.63 -7.54 7.51
C THR A 164 9.72 -6.92 6.45
N GLN A 165 10.05 -5.71 5.97
CA GLN A 165 9.28 -4.97 4.97
C GLN A 165 9.74 -5.30 3.55
N THR A 166 9.01 -4.80 2.55
CA THR A 166 9.36 -5.03 1.15
C THR A 166 10.36 -3.98 0.72
N LEU A 167 11.66 -4.33 0.66
CA LEU A 167 12.66 -3.44 0.07
C LEU A 167 12.39 -3.29 -1.44
N LEU A 168 12.26 -2.05 -1.90
CA LEU A 168 12.01 -1.69 -3.30
C LEU A 168 13.28 -1.15 -3.95
N SER A 169 14.06 -0.37 -3.20
CA SER A 169 15.34 0.16 -3.65
C SER A 169 16.28 0.33 -2.47
N GLU A 170 17.54 -0.04 -2.71
CA GLU A 170 18.65 0.27 -1.80
C GLU A 170 19.50 1.37 -2.44
N GLY A 171 19.85 2.39 -1.66
CA GLY A 171 20.77 3.44 -2.07
C GLY A 171 20.28 4.32 -3.22
N TYR A 172 18.98 4.60 -3.32
CA TYR A 172 18.46 5.49 -4.37
C TYR A 172 18.99 6.92 -4.17
N LYS A 173 19.79 7.39 -5.13
CA LYS A 173 20.42 8.71 -5.09
C LYS A 173 19.51 9.76 -5.72
N MET A 174 19.38 10.90 -5.04
CA MET A 174 18.65 12.07 -5.50
C MET A 174 19.56 13.29 -5.53
N ASP A 175 19.51 14.03 -6.63
CA ASP A 175 20.05 15.39 -6.70
C ASP A 175 18.92 16.37 -6.34
N CYS A 176 18.91 16.81 -5.09
CA CYS A 176 17.88 17.73 -4.61
C CYS A 176 18.01 19.12 -5.22
N THR A 177 19.17 19.50 -5.75
CA THR A 177 19.33 20.78 -6.46
C THR A 177 18.54 20.76 -7.75
N ASP A 178 18.68 19.71 -8.55
CA ASP A 178 17.98 19.56 -9.82
C ASP A 178 16.49 19.25 -9.65
N ILE A 179 16.15 18.42 -8.65
CA ILE A 179 14.75 18.17 -8.29
C ILE A 179 14.05 19.47 -7.88
N ARG A 180 14.69 20.34 -7.08
CA ARG A 180 14.08 21.62 -6.69
C ARG A 180 13.87 22.56 -7.87
N LYS A 181 14.88 22.72 -8.74
CA LYS A 181 14.74 23.52 -9.96
C LYS A 181 13.55 23.05 -10.79
N LYS A 182 13.34 21.74 -10.86
CA LYS A 182 12.29 21.12 -11.69
C LYS A 182 10.90 21.16 -11.07
N TYR A 183 10.76 20.93 -9.76
CA TYR A 183 9.47 20.68 -9.12
C TYR A 183 9.08 21.69 -8.04
N CYS A 184 10.02 22.45 -7.48
CA CYS A 184 9.76 23.45 -6.44
C CYS A 184 10.70 24.66 -6.57
N PRO A 185 10.61 25.44 -7.67
CA PRO A 185 11.55 26.51 -7.98
C PRO A 185 11.61 27.62 -6.92
N GLY A 186 10.54 27.83 -6.15
CA GLY A 186 10.51 28.79 -5.03
C GLY A 186 11.32 28.41 -3.79
N MET A 187 11.96 27.23 -3.78
CA MET A 187 12.72 26.72 -2.63
C MET A 187 14.23 26.68 -2.86
N LEU A 188 14.72 27.29 -3.94
CA LEU A 188 16.15 27.42 -4.15
C LEU A 188 16.75 28.36 -3.08
N PRO A 189 17.91 28.01 -2.48
CA PRO A 189 18.59 28.93 -1.58
C PRO A 189 18.87 30.23 -2.31
N LYS A 190 18.56 31.37 -1.67
CA LYS A 190 18.95 32.68 -2.19
C LYS A 190 20.47 32.66 -2.38
N ARG A 191 20.96 32.96 -3.59
CA ARG A 191 22.39 33.11 -3.82
C ARG A 191 22.92 34.13 -2.81
N ALA A 192 23.95 33.76 -2.05
CA ALA A 192 24.70 34.74 -1.29
C ALA A 192 25.38 35.65 -2.33
N ASN A 193 24.99 36.92 -2.34
CA ASN A 193 25.68 37.96 -3.11
C ASN A 193 26.98 38.33 -2.41
#